data_AF-A0ABC9BY19-F1
#
_entry.id   AF-A0ABC9BY19-F1
#
_cell.length_a   1.000
_cell.length_b   1.000
_cell.length_c   1.000
_cell.angle_alpha   90.00
_cell.angle_beta   90.00
_cell.angle_gamma   90.00
#
_symmetry.space_group_name_H-M   'P 1'
#
loop_
_entity.id
_entity.type
_entity.pdbx_description
1 polymer ?
#
loop_
_entity_poly.entity_id
_entity_poly.type
_entity_poly.pdbx_seq_one_letter_code
_entity_poly.pdbx_strand_id
1 'polypeptide(L)'
;MKRTAMTTVLALSAVSLAAFFIAGAAAGAAPGCYEVPTMTWSDACLSAAGEALLHAPDTAAATMYALAAARRAMASYDATVAQANRLIRGPPVPGGVERAAYMHCVASYTEAKSRMAVVAGDMAAGCVVYETRLEYSKALAALQSCNWKLAAEFPNSPLVAMNKDDYDLSVLAVDLGNLIGGSLP
;
A
#
# COMPACT_ATOMS: atom_id res chain seq x y z
N MET A 1 -2.40 52.67 -49.79
CA MET A 1 -0.94 52.92 -49.78
C MET A 1 -0.54 53.52 -48.44
N LYS A 2 0.21 52.76 -47.63
CA LYS A 2 1.37 53.20 -46.82
C LYS A 2 1.82 51.99 -46.00
N ARG A 3 2.91 51.37 -46.45
CA ARG A 3 3.73 50.45 -45.65
C ARG A 3 4.58 51.32 -44.73
N THR A 4 4.73 50.90 -43.49
CA THR A 4 5.83 51.39 -42.64
C THR A 4 6.45 50.19 -41.94
N ALA A 5 7.73 50.02 -42.26
CA ALA A 5 8.66 49.00 -41.83
C ALA A 5 8.88 49.09 -40.30
N MET A 6 8.94 47.95 -39.61
CA MET A 6 10.18 47.30 -39.17
C MET A 6 10.63 47.75 -37.78
N THR A 7 10.44 46.87 -36.80
CA THR A 7 11.47 46.60 -35.78
C THR A 7 11.19 45.26 -35.10
N THR A 8 11.98 44.26 -35.48
CA THR A 8 12.14 42.99 -34.77
C THR A 8 12.79 43.25 -33.41
N VAL A 9 12.12 42.83 -32.33
CA VAL A 9 12.75 42.63 -31.03
C VAL A 9 12.55 41.16 -30.66
N LEU A 10 13.59 40.37 -30.91
CA LEU A 10 13.73 39.01 -30.37
C LEU A 10 14.02 39.14 -28.87
N ALA A 11 12.97 39.11 -28.05
CA ALA A 11 13.12 38.94 -26.61
C ALA A 11 13.07 37.43 -26.29
N LEU A 12 14.26 36.83 -26.19
CA LEU A 12 14.50 35.54 -25.56
C LEU A 12 14.21 35.69 -24.06
N SER A 13 12.95 35.52 -23.64
CA SER A 13 12.62 35.35 -22.22
C SER A 13 12.80 33.88 -21.85
N ALA A 14 14.02 33.52 -21.46
CA ALA A 14 14.30 32.32 -20.69
C ALA A 14 13.53 32.43 -19.36
N VAL A 15 12.36 31.79 -19.26
CA VAL A 15 11.67 31.64 -17.98
C VAL A 15 12.42 30.56 -17.21
N SER A 16 13.25 30.99 -16.27
CA SER A 16 14.01 30.14 -15.36
C SER A 16 13.10 29.12 -14.67
N LEU A 17 13.29 27.84 -14.99
CA LEU A 17 12.97 26.71 -14.10
C LEU A 17 13.97 26.76 -12.94
N ALA A 18 13.65 27.50 -11.88
CA ALA A 18 14.42 27.40 -10.65
C ALA A 18 13.55 27.74 -9.43
N ALA A 19 13.59 26.82 -8.48
CA ALA A 19 13.18 26.93 -7.07
C ALA A 19 11.67 26.84 -6.76
N PHE A 20 11.11 25.63 -6.90
CA PHE A 20 10.26 25.07 -5.85
C PHE A 20 11.06 24.04 -5.05
N PHE A 21 12.06 24.51 -4.31
CA PHE A 21 12.61 23.78 -3.17
C PHE A 21 12.23 24.58 -1.93
N ILE A 22 10.99 24.40 -1.47
CA ILE A 22 10.66 24.80 -0.11
C ILE A 22 11.31 23.76 0.79
N ALA A 23 12.40 24.22 1.41
CA ALA A 23 12.91 23.86 2.71
C ALA A 23 12.38 22.55 3.31
N GLY A 24 13.32 21.66 3.63
CA GLY A 24 13.15 20.73 4.74
C GLY A 24 12.87 21.50 6.02
N ALA A 25 11.59 21.79 6.25
CA ALA A 25 11.06 21.85 7.59
C ALA A 25 10.81 20.39 7.95
N ALA A 26 11.46 19.91 9.01
CA ALA A 26 10.83 18.89 9.83
C ALA A 26 9.47 19.48 10.20
N ALA A 27 8.43 19.11 9.45
CA ALA A 27 7.08 19.45 9.78
C ALA A 27 6.86 18.78 11.13
N GLY A 28 6.97 19.58 12.20
CA GLY A 28 6.64 19.12 13.54
C GLY A 28 5.29 18.42 13.42
N ALA A 29 5.28 17.13 13.75
CA ALA A 29 4.11 16.29 13.54
C ALA A 29 2.89 17.04 14.08
N ALA A 30 1.81 17.11 13.28
CA ALA A 30 0.57 17.71 13.76
C ALA A 30 0.21 17.04 15.11
N PRO A 31 -0.33 17.77 16.10
CA PRO A 31 -0.53 17.22 17.44
C PRO A 31 -1.24 15.86 17.39
N GLY A 32 -0.57 14.81 17.88
CA GLY A 32 -1.06 13.44 17.88
C GLY A 32 -0.53 12.53 16.76
N CYS A 33 0.07 13.08 15.69
CA CYS A 33 0.72 12.29 14.65
C CYS A 33 2.15 11.92 15.05
N TYR A 34 2.64 10.78 14.57
CA TYR A 34 4.03 10.40 14.68
C TYR A 34 4.94 11.23 13.77
N GLU A 35 6.20 11.39 14.18
CA GLU A 35 7.24 11.96 13.32
C GLU A 35 7.52 11.03 12.14
N VAL A 36 7.52 11.60 10.93
CA VAL A 36 7.73 10.86 9.69
C VAL A 36 9.17 11.08 9.24
N PRO A 37 10.04 10.05 9.31
CA PRO A 37 11.39 10.18 8.82
C PRO A 37 11.42 10.23 7.28
N THR A 38 12.42 10.92 6.75
CA THR A 38 12.84 10.77 5.36
C THR A 38 13.85 9.64 5.27
N MET A 39 13.70 8.76 4.27
CA MET A 39 14.60 7.63 4.05
C MET A 39 15.05 7.57 2.60
N THR A 40 16.22 6.98 2.38
CA THR A 40 16.69 6.69 1.02
C THR A 40 15.94 5.50 0.43
N TRP A 41 15.87 5.42 -0.88
CA TRP A 41 15.32 4.25 -1.58
C TRP A 41 16.03 2.96 -1.18
N SER A 42 17.35 3.00 -0.98
CA SER A 42 18.13 1.84 -0.52
C SER A 42 17.72 1.36 0.87
N ASP A 43 17.42 2.28 1.80
CA ASP A 43 16.96 1.91 3.15
C ASP A 43 15.58 1.25 3.09
N ALA A 44 14.69 1.76 2.23
CA ALA A 44 13.36 1.15 2.01
C ALA A 44 13.45 -0.20 1.27
N CYS A 45 14.37 -0.33 0.31
CA CYS A 45 14.54 -1.54 -0.49
C CYS A 45 15.22 -2.68 0.27
N LEU A 46 16.02 -2.39 1.30
CA LEU A 46 16.53 -3.41 2.23
C LEU A 46 15.40 -4.07 3.05
N SER A 47 14.25 -3.41 3.17
CA SER A 47 13.06 -3.93 3.85
C SER A 47 11.96 -4.43 2.91
N ALA A 48 12.05 -4.19 1.59
CA ALA A 48 10.98 -4.43 0.64
C ALA A 48 11.41 -5.21 -0.61
N ALA A 49 10.57 -6.12 -1.09
CA ALA A 49 10.73 -6.72 -2.41
C ALA A 49 10.74 -5.62 -3.48
N GLY A 50 11.89 -5.42 -4.15
CA GLY A 50 12.27 -4.19 -4.86
C GLY A 50 11.39 -3.74 -6.02
N GLU A 51 10.42 -4.53 -6.48
CA GLU A 51 9.52 -4.14 -7.58
C GLU A 51 8.48 -3.08 -7.16
N ALA A 52 8.08 -3.05 -5.89
CA ALA A 52 7.10 -2.07 -5.39
C ALA A 52 7.63 -0.62 -5.43
N LEU A 53 8.95 -0.44 -5.53
CA LEU A 53 9.63 0.83 -5.33
C LEU A 53 10.37 1.34 -6.59
N LEU A 54 10.23 0.69 -7.74
CA LEU A 54 10.97 0.99 -8.98
C LEU A 54 10.80 2.44 -9.52
N HIS A 55 9.86 3.21 -8.99
CA HIS A 55 9.59 4.60 -9.39
C HIS A 55 9.57 5.59 -8.22
N ALA A 56 10.02 5.20 -7.03
CA ALA A 56 10.11 6.11 -5.90
C ALA A 56 11.35 7.03 -6.01
N PRO A 57 11.27 8.30 -5.58
CA PRO A 57 12.43 9.18 -5.57
C PRO A 57 13.52 8.66 -4.62
N ASP A 58 14.79 8.97 -4.92
CA ASP A 58 15.96 8.51 -4.17
C ASP A 58 15.86 8.80 -2.66
N THR A 59 15.15 9.86 -2.28
CA THR A 59 14.71 10.14 -0.92
C THR A 59 13.21 10.42 -0.89
N ALA A 60 12.50 9.79 0.05
CA ALA A 60 11.09 10.04 0.27
C ALA A 60 10.72 9.91 1.75
N ALA A 61 9.58 10.51 2.11
CA ALA A 61 8.96 10.25 3.41
C ALA A 61 8.61 8.77 3.53
N ALA A 62 8.87 8.16 4.69
CA ALA A 62 8.53 6.77 5.00
C ALA A 62 7.07 6.40 4.68
N THR A 63 6.15 7.37 4.86
CA THR A 63 4.74 7.24 4.53
C THR A 63 4.48 6.93 3.05
N MET A 64 5.31 7.42 2.12
CA MET A 64 5.15 7.12 0.69
C MET A 64 5.44 5.66 0.38
N TYR A 65 6.47 5.09 1.00
CA TYR A 65 6.84 3.68 0.85
C TYR A 65 5.77 2.77 1.47
N ALA A 66 5.34 3.07 2.69
CA ALA A 66 4.26 2.35 3.36
C ALA A 66 2.94 2.43 2.58
N LEU A 67 2.61 3.60 1.99
CA LEU A 67 1.45 3.78 1.12
C LEU A 67 1.52 2.91 -0.14
N ALA A 68 2.67 2.86 -0.80
CA ALA A 68 2.85 2.03 -1.98
C ALA A 68 2.65 0.54 -1.66
N ALA A 69 3.23 0.07 -0.55
CA ALA A 69 3.07 -1.31 -0.08
C ALA A 69 1.61 -1.63 0.29
N ALA A 70 0.93 -0.75 1.03
CA ALA A 70 -0.49 -0.92 1.38
C ALA A 70 -1.38 -1.03 0.13
N ARG A 71 -1.16 -0.17 -0.88
CA ARG A 71 -1.88 -0.23 -2.16
C ARG A 71 -1.60 -1.53 -2.93
N ARG A 72 -0.34 -1.99 -2.93
CA ARG A 72 0.04 -3.25 -3.58
C ARG A 72 -0.63 -4.45 -2.90
N ALA A 73 -0.67 -4.47 -1.57
CA ALA A 73 -1.37 -5.50 -0.80
C ALA A 73 -2.87 -5.50 -1.13
N MET A 74 -3.53 -4.34 -1.12
CA MET A 74 -4.95 -4.23 -1.50
C MET A 74 -5.25 -4.72 -2.92
N ALA A 75 -4.39 -4.43 -3.90
CA ALA A 75 -4.54 -4.93 -5.25
C ALA A 75 -4.39 -6.47 -5.31
N SER A 76 -3.51 -7.03 -4.48
CA SER A 76 -3.34 -8.47 -4.33
C SER A 76 -4.58 -9.13 -3.73
N TYR A 77 -5.16 -8.52 -2.70
CA TYR A 77 -6.42 -8.97 -2.10
C TYR A 77 -7.55 -9.03 -3.12
N ASP A 78 -7.67 -8.03 -3.99
CA ASP A 78 -8.67 -8.01 -5.07
C ASP A 78 -8.48 -9.16 -6.05
N ALA A 79 -7.23 -9.50 -6.38
CA ALA A 79 -6.93 -10.64 -7.24
C ALA A 79 -7.35 -11.98 -6.58
N THR A 80 -7.07 -12.13 -5.29
CA THR A 80 -7.48 -13.32 -4.51
C THR A 80 -8.99 -13.42 -4.36
N VAL A 81 -9.68 -12.32 -4.08
CA VAL A 81 -11.16 -12.26 -4.05
C VAL A 81 -11.75 -12.60 -5.41
N ALA A 82 -11.16 -12.11 -6.51
CA ALA A 82 -11.60 -12.45 -7.85
C ALA A 82 -11.45 -13.95 -8.14
N GLN A 83 -10.35 -14.57 -7.70
CA GLN A 83 -10.14 -16.01 -7.83
C GLN A 83 -11.13 -16.81 -6.95
N ALA A 84 -11.34 -16.42 -5.70
CA ALA A 84 -12.31 -17.05 -4.81
C ALA A 84 -13.73 -17.02 -5.42
N ASN A 85 -14.12 -15.86 -5.96
CA ASN A 85 -15.40 -15.70 -6.64
C ASN A 85 -15.54 -16.55 -7.91
N ARG A 86 -14.45 -16.78 -8.67
CA ARG A 86 -14.45 -17.74 -9.78
C ARG A 86 -14.67 -19.17 -9.29
N LEU A 87 -13.99 -19.57 -8.21
CA LEU A 87 -14.12 -20.90 -7.63
C LEU A 87 -15.53 -21.16 -7.07
N ILE A 88 -16.15 -20.15 -6.45
CA ILE A 88 -17.54 -20.22 -5.96
C ILE A 88 -18.56 -20.47 -7.08
N ARG A 89 -18.31 -19.91 -8.28
CA ARG A 89 -19.17 -20.07 -9.46
C ARG A 89 -18.83 -21.32 -10.28
N GLY A 90 -17.72 -21.99 -9.97
CA GLY A 90 -17.28 -23.19 -10.67
C GLY A 90 -18.15 -24.41 -10.36
N PRO A 91 -17.86 -25.56 -11.00
CA PRO A 91 -18.53 -26.81 -10.70
C PRO A 91 -18.39 -27.18 -9.22
N PRO A 92 -19.40 -27.80 -8.60
CA PRO A 92 -19.31 -28.26 -7.22
C PRO A 92 -18.14 -29.22 -7.03
N VAL A 93 -17.36 -29.01 -5.97
CA VAL A 93 -16.31 -29.95 -5.57
C VAL A 93 -16.93 -31.04 -4.67
N PRO A 94 -16.56 -32.32 -4.85
CA PRO A 94 -17.04 -33.40 -3.98
C PRO A 94 -16.61 -33.17 -2.53
N GLY A 95 -17.58 -32.91 -1.64
CA GLY A 95 -17.33 -32.60 -0.23
C GLY A 95 -18.14 -31.42 0.29
N GLY A 96 -18.43 -30.43 -0.58
CA GLY A 96 -19.39 -29.35 -0.33
C GLY A 96 -18.97 -28.26 0.66
N VAL A 97 -17.81 -28.40 1.32
CA VAL A 97 -17.26 -27.43 2.29
C VAL A 97 -16.50 -26.28 1.61
N GLU A 98 -16.06 -26.49 0.38
CA GLU A 98 -15.16 -25.58 -0.35
C GLU A 98 -15.84 -24.24 -0.61
N ARG A 99 -17.12 -24.26 -1.02
CA ARG A 99 -17.89 -23.04 -1.27
C ARG A 99 -18.01 -22.18 -0.01
N ALA A 100 -18.23 -22.80 1.15
CA ALA A 100 -18.30 -22.10 2.42
C ALA A 100 -16.93 -21.50 2.81
N ALA A 101 -15.85 -22.26 2.64
CA ALA A 101 -14.49 -21.77 2.88
C ALA A 101 -14.13 -20.59 1.97
N TYR A 102 -14.50 -20.63 0.69
CA TYR A 102 -14.28 -19.51 -0.23
C TYR A 102 -15.09 -18.27 0.14
N MET A 103 -16.37 -18.43 0.51
CA MET A 103 -17.19 -17.29 0.95
C MET A 103 -16.63 -16.66 2.24
N HIS A 104 -16.15 -17.48 3.18
CA HIS A 104 -15.46 -17.00 4.37
C HIS A 104 -14.22 -16.19 4.01
N CYS A 105 -13.38 -16.71 3.11
CA CYS A 105 -12.22 -15.96 2.63
C CYS A 105 -12.60 -14.64 1.96
N VAL A 106 -13.65 -14.58 1.14
CA VAL A 106 -14.11 -13.31 0.54
C VAL A 106 -14.48 -12.29 1.62
N ALA A 107 -15.18 -12.70 2.68
CA ALA A 107 -15.51 -11.82 3.80
C ALA A 107 -14.24 -11.34 4.54
N SER A 108 -13.34 -12.26 4.87
CA SER A 108 -12.03 -11.96 5.48
C SER A 108 -11.21 -10.97 4.66
N TYR A 109 -11.12 -11.15 3.34
CA TYR A 109 -10.39 -10.23 2.46
C TYR A 109 -11.06 -8.87 2.34
N THR A 110 -12.39 -8.82 2.39
CA THR A 110 -13.13 -7.55 2.40
C THR A 110 -12.82 -6.76 3.66
N GLU A 111 -12.77 -7.43 4.82
CA GLU A 111 -12.31 -6.81 6.06
C GLU A 111 -10.85 -6.37 5.97
N ALA A 112 -9.94 -7.27 5.56
CA ALA A 112 -8.52 -6.95 5.42
C ALA A 112 -8.28 -5.71 4.54
N LYS A 113 -8.99 -5.63 3.40
CA LYS A 113 -8.92 -4.48 2.49
C LYS A 113 -9.43 -3.20 3.14
N SER A 114 -10.55 -3.25 3.88
CA SER A 114 -11.07 -2.08 4.59
C SER A 114 -10.08 -1.55 5.62
N ARG A 115 -9.41 -2.43 6.35
CA ARG A 115 -8.39 -2.06 7.35
C ARG A 115 -7.17 -1.44 6.69
N MET A 116 -6.65 -2.08 5.63
CA MET A 116 -5.52 -1.56 4.87
C MET A 116 -5.84 -0.24 4.14
N ALA A 117 -7.11 0.01 3.79
CA ALA A 117 -7.53 1.28 3.20
C ALA A 117 -7.46 2.45 4.20
N VAL A 118 -7.75 2.22 5.49
CA VAL A 118 -7.56 3.23 6.54
C VAL A 118 -6.08 3.57 6.67
N VAL A 119 -5.22 2.54 6.75
CA VAL A 119 -3.76 2.72 6.73
C VAL A 119 -3.31 3.55 5.54
N ALA A 120 -3.75 3.21 4.32
CA ALA A 120 -3.39 3.94 3.12
C ALA A 120 -3.87 5.41 3.16
N GLY A 121 -5.02 5.68 3.79
CA GLY A 121 -5.53 7.02 4.02
C GLY A 121 -4.61 7.83 4.93
N ASP A 122 -4.23 7.28 6.08
CA ASP A 122 -3.33 7.91 7.06
C ASP A 122 -1.95 8.20 6.46
N MET A 123 -1.39 7.23 5.71
CA MET A 123 -0.11 7.39 5.02
C MET A 123 -0.18 8.48 3.94
N ALA A 124 -1.28 8.55 3.18
CA ALA A 124 -1.49 9.60 2.18
C ALA A 124 -1.68 10.99 2.80
N ALA A 125 -2.28 11.06 3.98
CA ALA A 125 -2.41 12.30 4.76
C ALA A 125 -1.09 12.74 5.41
N GLY A 126 -0.09 11.86 5.49
CA GLY A 126 1.18 12.12 6.16
C GLY A 126 1.06 12.19 7.69
N CYS A 127 -0.05 11.70 8.25
CA CYS A 127 -0.30 11.66 9.69
C CYS A 127 -0.62 10.22 10.09
N VAL A 128 0.33 9.58 10.76
CA VAL A 128 0.17 8.22 11.30
C VAL A 128 -0.02 8.33 12.81
N VAL A 129 -1.00 7.59 13.33
CA VAL A 129 -1.33 7.55 14.76
C VAL A 129 -1.25 6.11 15.28
N TYR A 130 -1.43 5.90 16.59
CA TYR A 130 -1.46 4.56 17.17
C TYR A 130 -2.54 3.68 16.52
N GLU A 131 -3.71 4.24 16.25
CA GLU A 131 -4.82 3.56 15.59
C GLU A 131 -4.43 3.05 14.20
N THR A 132 -3.56 3.74 13.45
CA THR A 132 -3.05 3.26 12.16
C THR A 132 -2.32 1.92 12.32
N ARG A 133 -1.52 1.74 13.38
CA ARG A 133 -0.83 0.48 13.68
C ARG A 133 -1.82 -0.63 14.04
N LEU A 134 -2.89 -0.30 14.74
CA LEU A 134 -3.96 -1.26 15.06
C LEU A 134 -4.69 -1.75 13.80
N GLU A 135 -4.90 -0.89 12.80
CA GLU A 135 -5.54 -1.29 11.54
C GLU A 135 -4.68 -2.31 10.76
N TYR A 136 -3.35 -2.17 10.76
CA TYR A 136 -2.46 -3.22 10.23
C TYR A 136 -2.68 -4.59 10.90
N SER A 137 -2.71 -4.63 12.24
CA SER A 137 -2.93 -5.88 12.98
C SER A 137 -4.28 -6.51 12.65
N LYS A 138 -5.33 -5.69 12.51
CA LYS A 138 -6.67 -6.17 12.11
C LYS A 138 -6.67 -6.73 10.69
N ALA A 139 -5.93 -6.10 9.76
CA ALA A 139 -5.78 -6.62 8.39
C ALA A 139 -5.12 -8.01 8.38
N LEU A 140 -4.01 -8.17 9.12
CA LEU A 140 -3.31 -9.46 9.23
C LEU A 140 -4.18 -10.54 9.88
N ALA A 141 -4.92 -10.20 10.94
CA ALA A 141 -5.83 -11.13 11.61
C ALA A 141 -6.94 -11.62 10.68
N ALA A 142 -7.47 -10.74 9.83
CA ALA A 142 -8.48 -11.13 8.84
C ALA A 142 -7.90 -12.09 7.78
N LEU A 143 -6.67 -11.85 7.29
CA LEU A 143 -5.99 -12.79 6.38
C LEU A 143 -5.73 -14.15 7.03
N GLN A 144 -5.31 -14.17 8.30
CA GLN A 144 -5.12 -15.40 9.08
C GLN A 144 -6.45 -16.16 9.28
N SER A 145 -7.56 -15.44 9.45
CA SER A 145 -8.88 -16.06 9.54
C SER A 145 -9.26 -16.83 8.26
N CYS A 146 -8.92 -16.31 7.08
CA CYS A 146 -9.05 -17.08 5.83
C CYS A 146 -8.11 -18.30 5.84
N ASN A 147 -6.83 -18.12 6.21
CA ASN A 147 -5.86 -19.21 6.27
C ASN A 147 -6.34 -20.36 7.17
N TRP A 148 -6.82 -20.07 8.38
CA TRP A 148 -7.30 -21.09 9.31
C TRP A 148 -8.50 -21.85 8.74
N LYS A 149 -9.43 -21.15 8.09
CA LYS A 149 -10.57 -21.80 7.44
C LYS A 149 -10.12 -22.74 6.31
N LEU A 150 -9.19 -22.29 5.47
CA LEU A 150 -8.63 -23.11 4.41
C LEU A 150 -7.83 -24.30 4.94
N ALA A 151 -6.97 -24.10 5.94
CA ALA A 151 -6.16 -25.17 6.52
C ALA A 151 -7.01 -26.24 7.21
N ALA A 152 -8.10 -25.85 7.87
CA ALA A 152 -8.99 -26.77 8.57
C ALA A 152 -9.87 -27.61 7.62
N GLU A 153 -10.37 -27.00 6.54
CA GLU A 153 -11.42 -27.62 5.72
C GLU A 153 -10.99 -27.94 4.30
N PHE A 154 -10.00 -27.25 3.76
CA PHE A 154 -9.61 -27.37 2.36
C PHE A 154 -8.13 -27.00 2.09
N PRO A 155 -7.15 -27.74 2.66
CA PRO A 155 -5.73 -27.37 2.62
C PRO A 155 -5.10 -27.43 1.22
N ASN A 156 -5.70 -28.16 0.27
CA ASN A 156 -5.25 -28.23 -1.11
C ASN A 156 -5.83 -27.12 -2.01
N SER A 157 -6.50 -26.13 -1.40
CA SER A 157 -7.05 -24.99 -2.13
C SER A 157 -5.97 -24.18 -2.83
N PRO A 158 -6.19 -23.73 -4.07
CA PRO A 158 -5.30 -22.75 -4.71
C PRO A 158 -5.24 -21.42 -3.94
N LEU A 159 -6.23 -21.12 -3.09
CA LEU A 159 -6.22 -19.91 -2.26
C LEU A 159 -5.23 -19.95 -1.10
N VAL A 160 -4.70 -21.13 -0.71
CA VAL A 160 -3.72 -21.23 0.38
C VAL A 160 -2.42 -20.50 0.01
N ALA A 161 -1.89 -20.77 -1.19
CA ALA A 161 -0.68 -20.10 -1.67
C ALA A 161 -0.91 -18.59 -1.85
N MET A 162 -2.03 -18.21 -2.48
CA MET A 162 -2.38 -16.80 -2.67
C MET A 162 -2.52 -16.06 -1.34
N ASN A 163 -3.13 -16.69 -0.33
CA ASN A 163 -3.29 -16.08 0.99
C ASN A 163 -1.97 -15.93 1.74
N LYS A 164 -1.05 -16.88 1.58
CA LYS A 164 0.32 -16.71 2.07
C LYS A 164 1.01 -15.52 1.43
N ASP A 165 0.97 -15.40 0.10
CA ASP A 165 1.60 -14.29 -0.62
C ASP A 165 1.00 -12.93 -0.22
N ASP A 166 -0.33 -12.88 -0.07
CA ASP A 166 -1.04 -11.69 0.39
C ASP A 166 -0.66 -11.32 1.83
N TYR A 167 -0.49 -12.32 2.71
CA TYR A 167 -0.04 -12.10 4.09
C TYR A 167 1.39 -11.55 4.12
N ASP A 168 2.31 -12.13 3.36
CA ASP A 168 3.71 -11.68 3.29
C ASP A 168 3.81 -10.24 2.72
N LEU A 169 3.00 -9.89 1.69
CA LEU A 169 2.88 -8.52 1.20
C LEU A 169 2.30 -7.55 2.25
N SER A 170 1.43 -8.04 3.11
CA SER A 170 0.83 -7.23 4.18
C SER A 170 1.83 -6.96 5.30
N VAL A 171 2.62 -7.97 5.67
CA VAL A 171 3.75 -7.82 6.61
C VAL A 171 4.73 -6.78 6.11
N LEU A 172 5.05 -6.80 4.82
CA LEU A 172 5.88 -5.76 4.21
C LEU A 172 5.29 -4.34 4.43
N ALA A 173 3.98 -4.18 4.24
CA ALA A 173 3.33 -2.90 4.50
C ALA A 173 3.40 -2.50 5.99
N VAL A 174 3.32 -3.47 6.91
CA VAL A 174 3.51 -3.24 8.35
C VAL A 174 4.93 -2.78 8.66
N ASP A 175 5.94 -3.48 8.15
CA ASP A 175 7.34 -3.20 8.42
C ASP A 175 7.71 -1.78 7.97
N LEU A 176 7.29 -1.40 6.76
CA LEU A 176 7.48 -0.03 6.25
C LEU A 176 6.70 1.00 7.06
N GLY A 177 5.48 0.67 7.52
CA GLY A 177 4.69 1.55 8.39
C GLY A 177 5.32 1.75 9.78
N ASN A 178 5.98 0.73 10.31
CA ASN A 178 6.67 0.77 11.61
C ASN A 178 7.93 1.63 11.61
N LEU A 179 8.47 1.98 10.43
CA LEU A 179 9.55 2.96 10.31
C LEU A 179 9.09 4.37 10.72
N ILE A 180 7.77 4.62 10.81
CA ILE A 180 7.19 5.91 11.17
C ILE A 180 6.97 5.97 12.70
N GLY A 181 7.49 7.01 13.35
CA GLY A 181 7.37 7.22 14.80
C GLY A 181 8.37 6.47 15.67
N GLY A 182 9.42 5.88 15.08
CA GLY A 182 10.41 5.07 15.81
C GLY A 182 9.88 3.69 16.22
N SER A 183 10.82 2.74 16.32
CA SER A 183 10.56 1.36 16.74
C SER A 183 9.77 1.32 18.05
N LEU A 184 8.75 0.46 18.13
CA LEU A 184 8.26 0.02 19.45
C LEU A 184 9.46 -0.61 20.19
N PRO A 185 9.73 -0.23 21.46
CA PRO A 185 10.67 -0.98 22.30
C PRO A 185 10.20 -2.41 22.54
#